data_AF-A0A2H6LLH4-F1
#
_entry.id   AF-A0A2H6LLH4-F1
#
_cell.length_a   1.000
_cell.length_b   1.000
_cell.length_c   1.000
_cell.angle_alpha   90.00
_cell.angle_beta   90.00
_cell.angle_gamma   90.00
#
_symmetry.space_group_name_H-M   'P 1'
#
loop_
_entity.id
_entity.type
_entity.pdbx_description
1 polymer ?
#
loop_
_entity_poly.entity_id
_entity_poly.type
_entity_poly.pdbx_seq_one_letter_code
_entity_poly.pdbx_strand_id
1 'polypeptide(L)'
;MQAINITVINPLFMTVFLGTGAGCIFILVSLLFRWQRTSAIYLLVGSLLYLFGTLGVTIVFNVPLNEALALVKPDSTNGLELWASYLRDWTFWNHIRAAAAFAASVLLAIALSH
;
A
#
# COMPACT_ATOMS: atom_id res chain seq x y z
N MET A 1 -5.94 -14.86 14.18
CA MET A 1 -5.90 -13.78 13.16
C MET A 1 -5.16 -12.51 13.62
N GLN A 2 -5.10 -12.20 14.93
CA GLN A 2 -4.40 -10.99 15.43
C GLN A 2 -2.86 -11.00 15.27
N ALA A 3 -2.26 -12.17 14.98
CA ALA A 3 -0.82 -12.29 14.76
C ALA A 3 -0.32 -11.58 13.48
N ILE A 4 -1.21 -11.22 12.55
CA ILE A 4 -0.86 -10.49 11.32
C ILE A 4 -0.13 -9.18 11.61
N ASN A 5 -0.48 -8.46 12.67
CA ASN A 5 0.20 -7.22 13.04
C ASN A 5 1.63 -7.44 13.55
N ILE A 6 1.93 -8.61 14.09
CA ILE A 6 3.26 -8.93 14.61
C ILE A 6 4.15 -9.48 13.50
N THR A 7 3.60 -10.29 12.57
CA THR A 7 4.38 -10.90 11.49
C THR A 7 4.69 -9.94 10.33
N VAL A 8 3.84 -8.93 10.11
CA VAL A 8 4.04 -7.94 9.03
C VAL A 8 5.18 -6.96 9.31
N ILE A 9 5.53 -6.70 10.58
CA ILE A 9 6.68 -5.85 10.95
C ILE A 9 7.98 -6.66 10.80
N ASN A 10 8.25 -7.13 9.58
CA ASN A 10 9.50 -7.73 9.18
C ASN A 10 10.40 -6.63 8.57
N PRO A 11 11.65 -6.47 9.03
CA PRO A 11 12.58 -5.47 8.49
C PRO A 11 12.74 -5.53 6.96
N LEU A 12 12.74 -6.71 6.37
CA LEU A 12 12.83 -6.87 4.91
C LEU A 12 11.57 -6.34 4.21
N PHE A 13 10.40 -6.69 4.73
CA PHE A 13 9.14 -6.18 4.21
C PHE A 13 9.07 -4.66 4.32
N MET A 14 9.39 -4.11 5.48
CA MET A 14 9.40 -2.66 5.72
C MET A 14 10.40 -1.93 4.83
N THR A 15 11.58 -2.52 4.61
CA THR A 15 12.61 -1.96 3.72
C THR A 15 12.11 -1.89 2.29
N VAL A 16 11.52 -2.96 1.75
CA VAL A 16 10.97 -2.95 0.39
C VAL A 16 9.80 -1.99 0.31
N PHE A 17 8.85 -2.07 1.25
CA PHE A 17 7.63 -1.27 1.24
C PHE A 17 7.89 0.23 1.32
N LEU A 18 8.66 0.68 2.32
CA LEU A 18 9.02 2.09 2.49
C LEU A 18 10.10 2.53 1.51
N GLY A 19 11.05 1.66 1.17
CA GLY A 19 12.11 1.94 0.20
C GLY A 19 11.56 2.23 -1.20
N THR A 20 10.59 1.43 -1.67
CA THR A 20 9.87 1.74 -2.92
C THR A 20 9.10 3.06 -2.82
N GLY A 21 8.55 3.38 -1.65
CA GLY A 21 7.93 4.67 -1.36
C GLY A 21 8.89 5.83 -1.53
N ALA A 22 10.05 5.75 -0.88
CA ALA A 22 11.12 6.75 -1.01
C ALA A 22 11.60 6.88 -2.46
N GLY A 23 11.72 5.76 -3.19
CA GLY A 23 12.04 5.76 -4.62
C GLY A 23 11.00 6.50 -5.45
N CYS A 24 9.70 6.28 -5.20
CA CYS A 24 8.62 7.00 -5.87
C CYS A 24 8.68 8.52 -5.58
N ILE A 25 8.94 8.93 -4.35
CA ILE A 25 9.12 10.34 -3.99
C ILE A 25 10.32 10.93 -4.75
N PHE A 26 11.45 10.22 -4.77
CA PHE A 26 12.64 10.65 -5.50
C PHE A 26 12.38 10.84 -7.00
N ILE A 27 11.63 9.92 -7.61
CA ILE A 27 11.21 10.02 -9.02
C ILE A 27 10.36 11.28 -9.22
N LEU A 28 9.35 11.51 -8.38
CA LEU A 28 8.48 12.70 -8.48
C LEU A 28 9.26 14.00 -8.37
N VAL A 29 10.21 14.09 -7.42
CA VAL A 29 11.08 15.26 -7.27
C VAL A 29 11.97 15.43 -8.50
N SER A 30 12.52 14.34 -9.05
CA SER A 30 13.37 14.38 -10.24
C SER A 30 12.63 14.88 -11.49
N LEU A 31 11.34 14.56 -11.61
CA LEU A 31 10.50 15.02 -12.72
C LEU A 31 10.32 16.55 -12.74
N LEU A 32 10.39 17.23 -11.60
CA LEU A 32 10.33 18.70 -11.52
C LEU A 32 11.50 19.37 -12.26
N PHE A 33 12.65 18.69 -12.32
CA PHE A 33 13.85 19.20 -12.98
C PHE A 33 14.05 18.64 -14.39
N ARG A 34 13.42 17.51 -14.74
CA ARG A 34 13.69 16.75 -15.97
C ARG A 34 12.42 16.19 -16.64
N TRP A 35 11.45 17.06 -16.91
CA TRP A 35 10.16 16.68 -17.51
C TRP A 35 10.21 16.25 -18.99
N GLN A 36 11.34 16.44 -19.68
CA GLN A 36 11.46 16.38 -21.15
C GLN A 36 11.46 14.96 -21.77
N ARG A 37 10.91 13.93 -21.11
CA ARG A 37 10.88 12.54 -21.64
C ARG A 37 9.46 12.02 -21.77
N THR A 38 9.20 11.28 -22.85
CA THR A 38 7.93 10.56 -23.08
C THR A 38 7.57 9.62 -21.91
N SER A 39 8.58 9.11 -21.19
CA SER A 39 8.39 8.26 -20.01
C SER A 39 7.98 9.00 -18.73
N ALA A 40 8.01 10.34 -18.71
CA ALA A 40 7.68 11.15 -17.53
C ALA A 40 6.26 10.90 -17.01
N ILE A 41 5.29 10.68 -17.90
CA ILE A 41 3.90 10.43 -17.52
C ILE A 41 3.75 9.08 -16.80
N TYR A 42 4.44 8.05 -17.26
CA TYR A 42 4.40 6.72 -16.64
C TYR A 42 5.09 6.72 -15.28
N LEU A 43 6.22 7.44 -15.16
CA LEU A 43 6.91 7.66 -13.88
C LEU A 43 6.03 8.41 -12.88
N LEU A 44 5.34 9.46 -13.32
CA LEU A 44 4.43 10.25 -12.47
C LEU A 44 3.26 9.38 -11.98
N VAL A 45 2.50 8.80 -12.91
CA VAL A 45 1.28 8.05 -12.56
C VAL A 45 1.64 6.80 -11.76
N GLY A 46 2.69 6.07 -12.12
CA GLY A 46 3.15 4.89 -11.38
C GLY A 46 3.58 5.23 -9.95
N SER A 47 4.32 6.33 -9.77
CA SER A 47 4.74 6.80 -8.44
C SER A 47 3.54 7.22 -7.58
N LEU A 48 2.59 7.98 -8.15
CA LEU A 48 1.38 8.40 -7.42
C LEU A 48 0.50 7.21 -7.03
N LEU A 49 0.35 6.22 -7.90
CA LEU A 49 -0.41 5.00 -7.59
C LEU A 49 0.23 4.21 -6.45
N TYR A 50 1.55 4.09 -6.41
CA TYR A 50 2.22 3.44 -5.30
C TYR A 50 2.05 4.23 -3.99
N LEU A 51 2.28 5.54 -4.02
CA LEU A 51 2.21 6.38 -2.82
C LEU A 51 0.79 6.44 -2.24
N PHE A 52 -0.22 6.69 -3.06
CA PHE A 52 -1.59 6.86 -2.58
C PHE A 52 -2.37 5.56 -2.54
N GLY A 53 -2.29 4.77 -3.61
CA GLY A 53 -3.03 3.52 -3.74
C GLY A 53 -2.43 2.35 -2.97
N THR A 54 -1.11 2.36 -2.69
CA THR A 54 -0.47 1.32 -1.89
C THR A 54 -0.13 1.79 -0.47
N LEU A 55 0.76 2.77 -0.31
CA LEU A 55 1.16 3.23 1.03
C LEU A 55 0.01 3.92 1.76
N GLY A 56 -0.67 4.85 1.09
CA GLY A 56 -1.79 5.60 1.64
C GLY A 56 -2.92 4.68 2.09
N VAL A 57 -3.33 3.72 1.25
CA VAL A 57 -4.37 2.74 1.61
C VAL A 57 -3.95 1.90 2.82
N THR A 58 -2.70 1.46 2.88
CA THR A 58 -2.20 0.73 4.05
C THR A 58 -2.29 1.56 5.33
N ILE A 59 -1.79 2.79 5.31
CA ILE A 59 -1.70 3.64 6.51
C ILE A 59 -3.09 4.10 6.97
N VAL A 60 -3.97 4.48 6.04
CA VAL A 60 -5.26 5.10 6.36
C VAL A 60 -6.34 4.06 6.66
N PHE A 61 -6.31 2.89 6.00
CA PHE A 61 -7.38 1.90 6.13
C PHE A 61 -6.89 0.60 6.75
N ASN A 62 -5.86 -0.04 6.19
CA ASN A 62 -5.47 -1.37 6.67
C ASN A 62 -4.90 -1.35 8.10
N VAL A 63 -4.03 -0.38 8.43
CA VAL A 63 -3.44 -0.28 9.78
C VAL A 63 -4.50 -0.03 10.85
N PRO A 64 -5.39 0.99 10.75
CA PRO A 64 -6.44 1.21 11.75
C PRO A 64 -7.39 0.03 11.90
N LEU A 65 -7.77 -0.64 10.79
CA LEU A 65 -8.59 -1.83 10.84
C LEU A 65 -7.90 -2.95 11.63
N ASN A 66 -6.60 -3.16 11.40
CA ASN A 66 -5.86 -4.19 12.12
C ASN A 66 -5.68 -3.84 13.60
N GLU A 67 -5.44 -2.58 13.94
CA GLU A 67 -5.33 -2.12 15.33
C GLU A 67 -6.66 -2.30 16.07
N ALA A 68 -7.79 -1.94 15.45
CA ALA A 68 -9.12 -2.17 16.01
C ALA A 68 -9.38 -3.67 16.27
N LEU A 69 -8.98 -4.54 15.34
CA LEU A 69 -9.09 -5.98 15.53
C LEU A 69 -8.21 -6.50 16.68
N ALA A 70 -7.03 -5.92 16.90
CA ALA A 70 -6.09 -6.34 17.94
C ALA A 70 -6.60 -6.07 19.37
N LEU A 71 -7.53 -5.12 19.53
CA LEU A 71 -8.07 -4.73 20.84
C LEU A 71 -9.19 -5.65 21.36
N VAL A 72 -9.71 -6.56 20.52
CA VAL A 72 -10.90 -7.37 20.87
C VAL A 72 -10.54 -8.78 21.29
N LYS A 73 -11.24 -9.30 22.31
CA LYS A 73 -11.08 -10.70 22.74
C LYS A 73 -11.73 -11.65 21.71
N PRO A 74 -10.99 -12.64 21.19
CA PRO A 74 -11.47 -13.55 20.14
C PRO A 74 -12.76 -14.30 20.50
N ASP A 75 -12.94 -14.65 21.78
CA ASP A 75 -14.04 -15.51 22.24
C ASP A 75 -15.27 -14.74 22.75
N SER A 76 -15.35 -13.43 22.48
CA SER A 76 -16.50 -12.61 22.85
C SER A 76 -17.52 -12.55 21.71
N THR A 77 -18.81 -12.49 22.02
CA THR A 77 -19.89 -12.35 21.02
C THR A 77 -19.69 -11.09 20.15
N ASN A 78 -19.19 -10.01 20.75
CA ASN A 78 -18.82 -8.77 20.05
C ASN A 78 -17.63 -8.96 19.08
N GLY A 79 -16.77 -9.94 19.31
CA GLY A 79 -15.64 -10.27 18.44
C GLY A 79 -16.04 -10.90 17.12
N LEU A 80 -17.14 -11.66 17.09
CA LEU A 80 -17.65 -12.27 15.86
C LEU A 80 -18.25 -11.22 14.91
N GLU A 81 -19.02 -10.27 15.45
CA GLU A 81 -19.61 -9.18 14.64
C GLU A 81 -18.53 -8.25 14.09
N LEU A 82 -17.55 -7.85 14.92
CA LEU A 82 -16.42 -7.05 14.48
C LEU A 82 -15.57 -7.78 13.43
N TRP A 83 -15.38 -9.09 13.58
CA TRP A 83 -14.64 -9.87 12.60
C TRP A 83 -15.31 -9.87 11.23
N ALA A 84 -16.64 -9.97 11.17
CA ALA A 84 -17.38 -9.94 9.91
C ALA A 84 -17.24 -8.59 9.19
N SER A 85 -17.36 -7.46 9.91
CA SER A 85 -17.14 -6.13 9.33
C SER A 85 -15.69 -5.91 8.93
N TYR A 86 -14.74 -6.30 9.81
CA TYR A 86 -13.31 -6.23 9.54
C TYR A 86 -12.96 -6.99 8.26
N LEU A 87 -13.39 -8.24 8.13
CA LEU A 87 -13.01 -9.08 7.00
C LEU A 87 -13.48 -8.48 5.67
N ARG A 88 -14.72 -7.96 5.64
CA ARG A 88 -15.26 -7.30 4.45
C ARG A 88 -14.45 -6.05 4.10
N ASP A 89 -14.30 -5.14 5.04
CA ASP A 89 -13.70 -3.82 4.78
C ASP A 89 -12.20 -3.96 4.52
N TRP A 90 -11.51 -4.82 5.28
CA TRP A 90 -10.10 -5.11 5.08
C TRP A 90 -9.85 -5.75 3.71
N THR A 91 -10.66 -6.72 3.29
CA THR A 91 -10.51 -7.38 1.98
C THR A 91 -10.70 -6.40 0.83
N PHE A 92 -11.69 -5.52 0.94
CA PHE A 92 -11.92 -4.47 -0.05
C PHE A 92 -10.71 -3.55 -0.21
N TRP A 93 -10.21 -2.98 0.89
CA TRP A 93 -9.04 -2.11 0.85
C TRP A 93 -7.77 -2.86 0.42
N ASN A 94 -7.64 -4.13 0.79
CA ASN A 94 -6.55 -4.97 0.35
C ASN A 94 -6.56 -5.23 -1.17
N HIS A 95 -7.74 -5.37 -1.79
CA HIS A 95 -7.86 -5.45 -3.26
C HIS A 95 -7.46 -4.14 -3.94
N ILE A 96 -7.89 -3.00 -3.41
CA ILE A 96 -7.48 -1.68 -3.93
C ILE A 96 -5.95 -1.56 -3.86
N ARG A 97 -5.36 -1.89 -2.71
CA ARG A 97 -3.92 -1.87 -2.51
C ARG A 97 -3.17 -2.76 -3.50
N ALA A 98 -3.65 -3.97 -3.73
CA ALA A 98 -3.04 -4.90 -4.67
C ALA A 98 -3.14 -4.41 -6.13
N ALA A 99 -4.30 -3.91 -6.53
CA ALA A 99 -4.52 -3.37 -7.88
C ALA A 99 -3.63 -2.13 -8.14
N ALA A 100 -3.53 -1.23 -7.16
CA ALA A 100 -2.67 -0.06 -7.24
C ALA A 100 -1.18 -0.43 -7.33
N ALA A 101 -0.71 -1.36 -6.50
CA ALA A 101 0.67 -1.85 -6.55
C ALA A 101 1.00 -2.51 -7.89
N PHE A 102 0.08 -3.30 -8.43
CA PHE A 102 0.23 -3.94 -9.73
C PHE A 102 0.31 -2.90 -10.86
N ALA A 103 -0.64 -1.96 -10.91
CA ALA A 103 -0.64 -0.89 -11.91
C ALA A 103 0.61 -0.01 -11.82
N ALA A 104 1.04 0.35 -10.60
CA ALA A 104 2.29 1.08 -10.38
C ALA A 104 3.50 0.32 -10.93
N SER A 105 3.61 -0.99 -10.64
CA SER A 105 4.69 -1.83 -11.14
C SER A 105 4.74 -1.86 -12.67
N VAL A 106 3.60 -2.06 -13.33
CA VAL A 106 3.50 -2.06 -14.79
C VAL A 106 3.94 -0.72 -15.39
N LEU A 107 3.44 0.40 -14.85
CA LEU A 107 3.78 1.73 -15.36
C LEU A 107 5.27 2.07 -15.18
N LEU A 108 5.83 1.75 -14.02
CA LEU A 108 7.26 1.96 -13.76
C LEU A 108 8.13 1.05 -14.65
N ALA A 109 7.69 -0.17 -14.94
CA ALA A 109 8.38 -1.06 -15.89
C ALA A 109 8.33 -0.52 -17.33
N ILE A 110 7.16 -0.02 -17.78
CA ILE A 110 7.03 0.62 -19.11
C ILE A 110 7.93 1.85 -19.21
N ALA A 111 8.04 2.64 -18.13
CA ALA A 111 8.92 3.79 -18.10
C ALA A 111 10.41 3.43 -18.26
N LEU A 112 10.83 2.22 -17.88
CA LEU A 112 12.19 1.72 -18.07
C LEU A 112 12.45 1.22 -19.50
N SER A 113 11.41 0.82 -20.23
CA SER A 113 11.53 0.33 -21.61
C SER A 113 11.55 1.44 -22.68
N HIS A 114 11.48 2.71 -22.28
CA HIS A 114 11.43 3.89 -23.15
C HIS A 114 12.49 4.93 -22.76
#